data_AF-A0A0R1L750-F1
#
_entry.id   AF-A0A0R1L750-F1
#
_cell.length_a   1.000
_cell.length_b   1.000
_cell.length_c   1.000
_cell.angle_alpha   90.00
_cell.angle_beta   90.00
_cell.angle_gamma   90.00
#
_symmetry.space_group_name_H-M   'P 1'
#
loop_
_entity.id
_entity.type
_entity.pdbx_description
1 polymer ?
#
loop_
_entity_poly.entity_id
_entity_poly.type
_entity_poly.pdbx_seq_one_letter_code
_entity_poly.pdbx_strand_id
1 'polypeptide(L)'
;MKKRKILLGTVALSLGLLFAVGNSNDVNAASWHKGSPKAFIGTWKSDGYAAYKFTKNKITVYGKGGGTSKSMYKYLGHKKYTVKYKVQGYHYKETFTYINGHKLKGQGYYLTK
;
A
#
# COMPACT_ATOMS: atom_id res chain seq x y z
N MET A 1 -6.58 55.07 -46.82
CA MET A 1 -7.10 54.32 -45.65
C MET A 1 -6.16 53.16 -45.32
N LYS A 2 -6.11 52.75 -44.05
CA LYS A 2 -4.99 52.09 -43.36
C LYS A 2 -4.73 50.63 -43.78
N LYS A 3 -3.44 50.27 -43.90
CA LYS A 3 -2.91 48.90 -43.97
C LYS A 3 -3.16 48.15 -42.66
N ARG A 4 -3.61 46.88 -42.69
CA ARG A 4 -3.38 45.90 -41.60
C ARG A 4 -3.09 44.51 -42.15
N LYS A 5 -1.92 44.02 -41.74
CA LYS A 5 -1.38 42.66 -41.86
C LYS A 5 -2.04 41.75 -40.81
N ILE A 6 -1.88 40.44 -40.96
CA ILE A 6 -1.58 39.37 -39.95
C ILE A 6 -2.24 38.08 -40.49
N LEU A 7 -1.55 37.15 -41.16
CA LEU A 7 -0.40 36.30 -40.77
C LEU A 7 -0.79 35.15 -39.82
N LEU A 8 -0.77 33.93 -40.37
CA LEU A 8 -0.27 32.67 -39.79
C LEU A 8 -0.69 32.35 -38.34
N GLY A 9 -1.66 31.45 -38.18
CA GLY A 9 -2.07 30.92 -36.88
C GLY A 9 -2.56 29.49 -36.93
N THR A 10 -1.84 28.58 -37.60
CA THR A 10 -2.23 27.15 -37.66
C THR A 10 -1.07 26.18 -37.47
N VAL A 11 0.00 26.59 -36.78
CA VAL A 11 1.12 25.71 -36.43
C VAL A 11 1.52 25.93 -34.97
N ALA A 12 0.60 25.68 -34.05
CA ALA A 12 0.90 25.67 -32.61
C ALA A 12 0.31 24.48 -31.86
N LEU A 13 -0.45 23.59 -32.52
CA LEU A 13 -1.09 22.44 -31.86
C LEU A 13 -0.37 21.09 -32.06
N SER A 14 0.76 21.05 -32.76
CA SER A 14 1.47 19.78 -33.04
C SER A 14 2.72 19.55 -32.19
N LEU A 15 3.18 20.53 -31.41
CA LEU A 15 4.42 20.41 -30.61
C LEU A 15 4.21 20.18 -29.10
N GLY A 16 2.96 20.24 -28.61
CA GLY A 16 2.65 19.99 -27.20
C GLY A 16 2.48 18.52 -26.82
N LEU A 17 2.31 17.62 -27.79
CA LEU A 17 1.98 16.22 -27.52
C LEU A 17 3.21 15.33 -27.26
N LEU A 18 4.43 15.81 -27.54
CA LEU A 18 5.66 15.04 -27.35
C LEU A 18 6.21 15.13 -25.91
N PHE A 19 5.71 16.05 -25.08
CA PHE A 19 6.15 16.20 -23.68
C PHE A 19 5.13 15.68 -22.66
N ALA A 20 3.99 15.15 -23.11
CA ALA A 20 2.99 14.51 -22.26
C ALA A 20 3.21 12.98 -22.11
N VAL A 21 4.35 12.44 -22.57
CA VAL A 21 4.86 11.17 -22.05
C VAL A 21 5.53 11.48 -20.71
N GLY A 22 4.72 11.93 -19.76
CA GLY A 22 5.12 11.92 -18.37
C GLY A 22 5.43 10.47 -18.05
N ASN A 23 6.68 10.21 -17.67
CA ASN A 23 7.18 8.93 -17.20
C ASN A 23 6.06 8.21 -16.44
N SER A 24 5.40 7.25 -17.09
CA SER A 24 4.71 6.20 -16.38
C SER A 24 5.84 5.48 -15.68
N ASN A 25 6.18 5.95 -14.48
CA ASN A 25 6.90 5.13 -13.54
C ASN A 25 6.00 3.91 -13.44
N ASP A 26 6.41 2.82 -14.09
CA ASP A 26 5.97 1.49 -13.77
C ASP A 26 6.31 1.33 -12.29
N VAL A 27 5.41 1.79 -11.43
CA VAL A 27 5.39 1.43 -10.02
C VAL A 27 5.33 -0.07 -10.10
N ASN A 28 6.46 -0.69 -9.81
CA ASN A 28 6.64 -2.12 -9.81
C ASN A 28 5.72 -2.65 -8.70
N ALA A 29 4.42 -2.77 -9.03
CA ALA A 29 3.28 -2.93 -8.13
C ALA A 29 3.24 -4.32 -7.49
N ALA A 30 4.38 -5.02 -7.54
CA ALA A 30 4.48 -6.43 -7.26
C ALA A 30 5.65 -6.85 -6.38
N SER A 31 6.49 -5.93 -5.89
CA SER A 31 7.67 -6.32 -5.09
C SER A 31 7.36 -6.50 -3.60
N TRP A 32 8.12 -7.38 -2.94
CA TRP A 32 8.05 -7.59 -1.50
C TRP A 32 8.99 -6.64 -0.77
N HIS A 33 8.46 -5.87 0.16
CA HIS A 33 9.21 -4.96 1.02
C HIS A 33 9.47 -5.63 2.38
N LYS A 34 10.66 -5.38 2.95
CA LYS A 34 11.00 -5.86 4.29
C LYS A 34 10.22 -5.08 5.34
N GLY A 35 9.67 -5.77 6.33
CA GLY A 35 8.96 -5.21 7.47
C GLY A 35 7.45 -5.16 7.33
N SER A 36 6.83 -4.22 8.04
CA SER A 36 5.37 -4.03 8.08
C SER A 36 4.97 -2.71 7.41
N PRO A 37 3.76 -2.62 6.82
CA PRO A 37 3.25 -1.35 6.31
C PRO A 37 3.20 -0.29 7.41
N LYS A 38 3.64 0.95 7.12
CA LYS A 38 3.63 2.05 8.10
C LYS A 38 2.25 2.31 8.68
N ALA A 39 1.20 2.15 7.88
CA ALA A 39 -0.20 2.30 8.30
C ALA A 39 -0.65 1.26 9.34
N PHE A 40 0.04 0.11 9.43
CA PHE A 40 -0.35 -0.98 10.32
C PHE A 40 0.35 -0.89 11.67
N ILE A 41 1.31 0.01 11.84
CA ILE A 41 2.11 0.08 13.06
C ILE A 41 1.22 0.35 14.28
N GLY A 42 1.31 -0.53 15.26
CA GLY A 42 0.47 -0.54 16.44
C GLY A 42 -0.02 -1.94 16.81
N THR A 43 -0.77 -2.00 17.91
CA THR A 43 -1.49 -3.19 18.35
C THR A 43 -2.90 -3.14 17.78
N TRP A 44 -3.38 -4.28 17.29
CA TRP A 44 -4.69 -4.47 16.70
C TRP A 44 -5.39 -5.60 17.40
N LYS A 45 -6.65 -5.36 17.76
CA LYS A 45 -7.48 -6.23 18.57
C LYS A 45 -8.62 -6.80 17.74
N SER A 46 -8.98 -8.05 18.02
CA SER A 46 -10.26 -8.65 17.61
C SER A 46 -11.05 -8.91 18.88
N ASP A 47 -12.31 -8.49 18.91
CA ASP A 47 -13.23 -8.74 20.03
C ASP A 47 -12.64 -8.34 21.41
N GLY A 48 -11.91 -7.22 21.44
CA GLY A 48 -11.27 -6.69 22.65
C GLY A 48 -9.90 -7.29 23.00
N TYR A 49 -9.51 -8.41 22.41
CA TYR A 49 -8.22 -9.07 22.65
C TYR A 49 -7.20 -8.70 21.59
N ALA A 50 -5.94 -8.48 21.98
CA ALA A 50 -4.86 -8.27 21.02
C ALA A 50 -4.75 -9.49 20.09
N ALA A 51 -4.81 -9.26 18.79
CA ALA A 51 -4.66 -10.29 17.76
C ALA A 51 -3.32 -10.13 17.05
N TYR A 52 -2.95 -8.88 16.72
CA TYR A 52 -1.71 -8.57 16.02
C TYR A 52 -1.01 -7.35 16.62
N LYS A 53 0.32 -7.33 16.63
CA LYS A 53 1.11 -6.11 16.86
C LYS A 53 2.15 -5.98 15.76
N PHE A 54 2.04 -4.91 14.99
CA PHE A 54 3.01 -4.60 13.93
C PHE A 54 4.00 -3.56 14.44
N THR A 55 5.28 -3.86 14.28
CA THR A 55 6.39 -2.91 14.38
C THR A 55 7.03 -2.74 13.01
N LYS A 56 8.01 -1.84 12.89
CA LYS A 56 8.66 -1.50 11.61
C LYS A 56 9.14 -2.74 10.86
N ASN A 57 9.66 -3.74 11.56
CA ASN A 57 10.31 -4.92 10.98
C ASN A 57 9.70 -6.27 11.43
N LYS A 58 8.74 -6.27 12.35
CA LYS A 58 8.18 -7.49 12.92
C LYS A 58 6.66 -7.43 12.98
N ILE A 59 6.07 -8.61 13.03
CA ILE A 59 4.69 -8.85 13.42
C ILE A 59 4.69 -9.79 14.62
N THR A 60 3.86 -9.49 15.61
CA THR A 60 3.51 -10.39 16.71
C THR A 60 2.09 -10.85 16.49
N VAL A 61 1.87 -12.15 16.43
CA VAL A 61 0.54 -12.75 16.44
C VAL A 61 0.27 -13.26 17.84
N TYR A 62 -0.86 -12.88 18.41
CA TYR A 62 -1.29 -13.30 19.75
C TYR A 62 -2.27 -14.48 19.64
N GLY A 63 -2.45 -15.19 20.76
CA GLY A 63 -3.31 -16.38 20.83
C GLY A 63 -2.54 -17.69 20.69
N LYS A 64 -3.29 -18.80 20.69
CA LYS A 64 -2.73 -20.14 20.53
C LYS A 64 -2.12 -20.26 19.13
N GLY A 65 -0.86 -20.68 19.04
CA GLY A 65 -0.14 -20.67 17.76
C GLY A 65 0.64 -19.37 17.49
N GLY A 66 0.53 -18.38 18.37
CA GLY A 66 1.13 -17.07 18.23
C GLY A 66 2.66 -17.05 18.32
N GLY A 67 3.24 -15.91 17.95
CA GLY A 67 4.67 -15.69 17.98
C GLY A 67 5.08 -14.36 17.37
N THR A 68 6.34 -13.98 17.57
CA THR A 68 6.93 -12.79 16.96
C THR A 68 7.89 -13.18 15.85
N SER A 69 7.80 -12.55 14.69
CA SER A 69 8.73 -12.81 13.60
C SER A 69 8.96 -11.60 12.72
N LYS A 70 10.01 -11.65 11.89
CA LYS A 70 10.23 -10.66 10.85
C LYS A 70 9.09 -10.75 9.83
N SER A 71 8.54 -9.60 9.47
CA SER A 71 7.50 -9.50 8.45
C SER A 71 8.09 -9.04 7.11
N MET A 72 7.37 -9.35 6.04
CA MET A 72 7.51 -8.69 4.75
C MET A 72 6.12 -8.31 4.27
N TYR A 73 5.99 -7.25 3.48
CA TYR A 73 4.71 -6.86 2.93
C TYR A 73 4.79 -6.57 1.44
N LYS A 74 3.65 -6.69 0.76
CA LYS A 74 3.46 -6.29 -0.63
C LYS A 74 2.21 -5.42 -0.70
N TYR A 75 2.32 -4.25 -1.31
CA TYR A 75 1.16 -3.39 -1.58
C TYR A 75 0.44 -3.90 -2.82
N LEU A 76 -0.89 -4.07 -2.73
CA LEU A 76 -1.73 -4.57 -3.83
C LEU A 76 -2.61 -3.48 -4.46
N GLY A 77 -2.41 -2.22 -4.09
CA GLY A 77 -3.34 -1.14 -4.46
C GLY A 77 -4.56 -1.08 -3.55
N HIS A 78 -5.36 -0.01 -3.69
CA HIS A 78 -6.64 0.16 -2.97
C HIS A 78 -6.55 -0.05 -1.46
N LYS A 79 -5.47 0.42 -0.82
CA LYS A 79 -5.21 0.24 0.62
C LYS A 79 -5.12 -1.23 1.07
N LYS A 80 -4.89 -2.17 0.15
CA LYS A 80 -4.70 -3.60 0.44
C LYS A 80 -3.21 -3.94 0.51
N TYR A 81 -2.85 -4.71 1.53
CA TYR A 81 -1.47 -5.14 1.78
C TYR A 81 -1.46 -6.62 2.11
N THR A 82 -0.59 -7.39 1.46
CA THR A 82 -0.32 -8.77 1.87
C THR A 82 0.90 -8.79 2.76
N VAL A 83 0.81 -9.39 3.94
CA VAL A 83 1.90 -9.55 4.90
C VAL A 83 2.30 -11.01 4.99
N LYS A 84 3.59 -11.28 4.87
CA LYS A 84 4.22 -12.59 5.09
C LYS A 84 4.97 -12.59 6.41
N TYR A 85 4.88 -13.70 7.14
CA TYR A 85 5.59 -13.89 8.40
C TYR A 85 5.72 -15.37 8.74
N LYS A 86 6.56 -15.71 9.71
CA LYS A 86 6.80 -17.10 10.12
C LYS A 86 6.67 -17.26 11.63
N VAL A 87 5.66 -17.97 12.10
CA VAL A 87 5.50 -18.28 13.52
C VAL A 87 5.36 -19.79 13.71
N GLN A 88 5.97 -20.32 14.77
CA GLN A 88 5.96 -21.75 15.10
C GLN A 88 6.40 -22.67 13.94
N GLY A 89 7.35 -22.24 13.11
CA GLY A 89 7.82 -23.03 11.97
C GLY A 89 6.97 -22.90 10.70
N TYR A 90 5.74 -22.38 10.79
CA TYR A 90 4.83 -22.23 9.67
C TYR A 90 4.95 -20.85 8.99
N HIS A 91 4.82 -20.84 7.67
CA HIS A 91 4.86 -19.64 6.84
C HIS A 91 3.44 -19.15 6.56
N TYR A 92 3.12 -17.96 7.04
CA TYR A 92 1.82 -17.31 6.85
C TYR A 92 1.91 -16.23 5.78
N LYS A 93 0.80 -16.05 5.06
CA LYS A 93 0.62 -15.00 4.05
C LYS A 93 -0.83 -14.52 4.12
N GLU A 94 -1.02 -13.32 4.66
CA GLU A 94 -2.34 -12.79 4.95
C GLU A 94 -2.55 -11.45 4.23
N THR A 95 -3.75 -11.22 3.71
CA THR A 95 -4.11 -9.94 3.09
C THR A 95 -4.99 -9.13 4.02
N PHE A 96 -4.58 -7.89 4.26
CA PHE A 96 -5.27 -6.92 5.08
C PHE A 96 -5.69 -5.72 4.22
N THR A 97 -6.83 -5.14 4.55
CA THR A 97 -7.29 -3.87 3.97
C THR A 97 -7.25 -2.79 5.04
N TYR A 98 -6.52 -1.71 4.78
CA TYR A 98 -6.52 -0.54 5.63
C TYR A 98 -7.76 0.31 5.37
N ILE A 99 -8.54 0.55 6.42
CA ILE A 99 -9.74 1.39 6.34
C ILE A 99 -9.39 2.78 6.83
N ASN A 100 -8.95 2.89 8.09
CA ASN A 100 -8.51 4.13 8.72
C ASN A 100 -7.56 3.85 9.90
N GLY A 101 -7.13 4.89 10.61
CA GLY A 101 -6.15 4.79 11.71
C GLY A 101 -6.59 3.94 12.91
N HIS A 102 -7.87 3.57 12.99
CA HIS A 102 -8.47 2.78 14.06
C HIS A 102 -9.04 1.44 13.58
N LYS A 103 -9.03 1.15 12.26
CA LYS A 103 -9.68 -0.04 11.71
C LYS A 103 -8.89 -0.68 10.55
N LEU A 104 -8.61 -1.97 10.70
CA LEU A 104 -8.14 -2.88 9.65
C LEU A 104 -9.19 -3.95 9.37
N LYS A 105 -9.22 -4.49 8.15
CA LYS A 105 -9.94 -5.73 7.84
C LYS A 105 -8.93 -6.82 7.49
N GLY A 106 -9.00 -7.97 8.15
CA GLY A 106 -8.12 -9.12 7.93
C GLY A 106 -8.85 -10.42 8.23
N GLN A 107 -8.56 -11.49 7.48
CA GLN A 107 -9.10 -12.83 7.75
C GLN A 107 -10.64 -12.89 7.90
N GLY A 108 -11.36 -12.02 7.17
CA GLY A 108 -12.84 -11.96 7.19
C GLY A 108 -13.45 -11.09 8.28
N TYR A 109 -12.70 -10.65 9.28
CA TYR A 109 -13.19 -9.83 10.39
C TYR A 109 -12.49 -8.46 10.47
N TYR A 110 -12.98 -7.61 11.39
CA TYR A 110 -12.41 -6.29 11.65
C TYR A 110 -11.49 -6.31 12.85
N LEU A 111 -10.38 -5.61 12.70
CA LEU A 111 -9.40 -5.38 13.73
C LEU A 111 -9.43 -3.90 14.13
N THR A 112 -9.43 -3.62 15.43
CA THR A 112 -9.45 -2.26 15.97
C THR A 112 -8.18 -1.94 16.74
N LYS A 113 -7.77 -0.68 16.75
CA LYS A 113 -6.57 -0.24 17.46
C LYS A 113 -6.85 0.00 18.95
#